data_AF-G7Y6D1-F1
#
_entry.id   AF-G7Y6D1-F1
#
_cell.length_a   1.000
_cell.length_b   1.000
_cell.length_c   1.000
_cell.angle_alpha   90.00
_cell.angle_beta   90.00
_cell.angle_gamma   90.00
#
_symmetry.space_group_name_H-M   'P 1'
#
loop_
_entity.id
_entity.type
_entity.pdbx_description
1 polymer ?
#
loop_
_entity_poly.entity_id
_entity_poly.type
_entity_poly.pdbx_seq_one_letter_code
_entity_poly.pdbx_strand_id
1 'polypeptide(L)'
;MSTFGNVKKTGAQDAETIEAAEETLAMQFTSRPGSCKSLCASSRKSSVALKALRIAQLQEYRVKREVELQRALLEAQSKTELAKIELEAEEDSPDEAWEPVVSTDRLAQYVKSCQLDERPLRYAGATRQSSPAPKPAVSITPVTATVELPKVELSYFDGNPSHYWRFTRQFEIYIESKVQDAGQRLLYLIHYCQGDAKAAIEECVMLPPEVAYSRAREILRNLFGQPHIVARCLLESLFRFARQTTEAAKSLSDLCIKMRSCEIALTQMRYVSDLHSFAVVERIVRSLPSPLQHKWAEVADKISMSG
;
A
#
# COMPACT_ATOMS: atom_id res chain seq x y z
N MET A 1 31.26 13.00 -49.69
CA MET A 1 31.22 12.47 -48.31
C MET A 1 29.76 12.30 -47.89
N SER A 2 29.40 11.07 -47.50
CA SER A 2 28.32 10.62 -46.58
C SER A 2 26.87 11.10 -46.82
N THR A 3 26.01 10.29 -47.46
CA THR A 3 25.13 9.20 -46.93
C THR A 3 23.79 9.67 -46.36
N PHE A 4 22.75 9.64 -47.20
CA PHE A 4 21.34 9.52 -46.79
C PHE A 4 20.97 8.03 -46.76
N GLY A 5 20.68 7.51 -45.57
CA GLY A 5 20.26 6.13 -45.33
C GLY A 5 18.73 6.00 -45.34
N ASN A 6 18.25 5.09 -46.18
CA ASN A 6 16.85 4.78 -46.45
C ASN A 6 16.31 3.81 -45.37
N VAL A 7 15.29 4.21 -44.60
CA VAL A 7 14.59 3.31 -43.65
C VAL A 7 13.18 3.04 -44.17
N LYS A 8 13.06 2.08 -45.09
CA LYS A 8 11.82 1.38 -45.45
C LYS A 8 12.18 -0.01 -45.97
N LYS A 9 12.10 -1.03 -45.10
CA LYS A 9 11.87 -2.46 -45.41
C LYS A 9 12.22 -3.32 -44.19
N THR A 10 11.26 -3.50 -43.28
CA THR A 10 11.32 -4.59 -42.29
C THR A 10 9.96 -5.25 -42.07
N GLY A 11 8.84 -4.68 -42.54
CA GLY A 11 7.50 -5.25 -42.33
C GLY A 11 7.00 -6.28 -43.36
N ALA A 12 7.85 -6.74 -44.30
CA ALA A 12 7.42 -7.63 -45.39
C ALA A 12 7.87 -9.10 -45.21
N GLN A 13 8.92 -9.38 -44.44
CA GLN A 13 9.42 -10.75 -44.22
C GLN A 13 8.71 -11.48 -43.06
N ASP A 14 8.09 -10.74 -42.15
CA ASP A 14 7.39 -11.33 -41.01
C ASP A 14 5.97 -11.81 -41.37
N ALA A 15 5.36 -11.30 -42.44
CA ALA A 15 4.03 -11.73 -42.89
C ALA A 15 4.08 -13.08 -43.63
N GLU A 16 5.11 -13.29 -44.46
CA GLU A 16 5.30 -14.51 -45.25
C GLU A 16 5.71 -15.72 -44.37
N THR A 17 6.34 -15.44 -43.22
CA THR A 17 6.77 -16.48 -42.26
C THR A 17 5.61 -16.97 -41.38
N ILE A 18 4.55 -16.18 -41.20
CA ILE A 18 3.36 -16.56 -40.42
C ILE A 18 2.39 -17.40 -41.27
N GLU A 19 2.25 -17.09 -42.57
CA GLU A 19 1.38 -17.84 -43.48
C GLU A 19 1.88 -19.28 -43.74
N ALA A 20 3.21 -19.46 -43.82
CA ALA A 20 3.82 -20.79 -43.97
C ALA A 20 3.70 -21.70 -42.71
N ALA A 21 3.54 -21.10 -41.53
CA ALA A 21 3.37 -21.83 -40.27
C ALA A 21 1.91 -22.28 -40.03
N GLU A 22 0.93 -21.56 -40.59
CA GLU A 22 -0.48 -21.97 -40.53
C GLU A 22 -0.79 -23.15 -41.48
N GLU A 23 -0.12 -23.25 -42.63
CA GLU A 23 -0.26 -24.39 -43.56
C GLU A 23 0.35 -25.70 -43.02
N THR A 24 1.42 -25.62 -42.22
CA THR A 24 2.06 -26.82 -41.64
C THR A 24 1.25 -27.44 -40.49
N LEU A 25 0.44 -26.65 -39.78
CA LEU A 25 -0.44 -27.16 -38.72
C LEU A 25 -1.73 -27.79 -39.28
N ALA A 26 -2.18 -27.37 -40.47
CA ALA A 26 -3.37 -27.89 -41.12
C ALA A 26 -3.18 -29.31 -41.72
N MET A 27 -1.94 -29.73 -42.02
CA MET A 27 -1.65 -31.05 -42.62
C MET A 27 -1.54 -32.21 -41.61
N GLN A 28 -1.58 -31.96 -40.29
CA GLN A 28 -1.43 -33.03 -39.28
C GLN A 28 -2.74 -33.70 -38.83
N PHE A 29 -3.90 -33.27 -39.35
CA PHE A 29 -5.21 -33.86 -39.01
C PHE A 29 -5.98 -34.34 -40.24
N THR A 30 -5.43 -35.28 -41.01
CA THR A 30 -6.21 -36.05 -41.99
C THR A 30 -6.34 -37.50 -41.54
N SER A 31 -7.39 -37.80 -40.78
CA SER A 31 -7.82 -39.17 -40.49
C SER A 31 -8.42 -39.82 -41.75
N ARG A 32 -7.95 -41.04 -42.06
CA ARG A 32 -8.41 -41.94 -43.14
C ARG A 32 -9.94 -42.17 -43.10
N PRO A 33 -10.62 -42.34 -44.25
CA PRO A 33 -12.05 -42.65 -44.26
C PRO A 33 -12.28 -44.14 -44.01
N GLY A 34 -12.67 -44.47 -42.77
CA GLY A 34 -13.25 -45.75 -42.38
C GLY A 34 -14.75 -45.58 -42.13
N SER A 35 -15.56 -46.26 -42.92
CA SER A 35 -17.03 -46.32 -42.92
C SER A 35 -17.66 -46.43 -41.53
N CYS A 36 -18.48 -45.45 -41.13
CA CYS A 36 -19.57 -45.63 -40.16
C CYS A 36 -20.64 -44.52 -40.36
N LYS A 37 -21.84 -44.93 -40.76
CA LYS A 37 -23.01 -44.07 -41.01
C LYS A 37 -23.68 -43.67 -39.68
N SER A 38 -23.35 -42.51 -39.08
CA SER A 38 -24.21 -41.84 -38.06
C SER A 38 -23.67 -40.50 -37.51
N LEU A 39 -23.51 -39.44 -38.32
CA LEU A 39 -23.05 -38.14 -37.77
C LEU A 39 -23.73 -36.94 -38.43
N CYS A 40 -24.74 -36.35 -37.77
CA CYS A 40 -25.25 -35.02 -38.17
C CYS A 40 -25.63 -34.04 -37.04
N ALA A 41 -25.34 -34.38 -35.77
CA ALA A 41 -25.53 -33.47 -34.62
C ALA A 41 -24.23 -33.07 -33.90
N SER A 42 -23.12 -33.80 -34.11
CA SER A 42 -21.83 -33.56 -33.42
C SER A 42 -20.95 -32.50 -34.11
N SER A 43 -20.95 -32.45 -35.46
CA SER A 43 -20.09 -31.56 -36.25
C SER A 43 -20.44 -30.06 -36.13
N ARG A 44 -21.70 -29.70 -35.85
CA ARG A 44 -22.12 -28.30 -35.68
C ARG A 44 -21.73 -27.70 -34.33
N LYS A 45 -21.64 -28.52 -33.27
CA LYS A 45 -21.32 -28.08 -31.91
C LYS A 45 -19.84 -27.69 -31.77
N SER A 46 -18.93 -28.37 -32.46
CA SER A 46 -17.50 -27.99 -32.48
C SER A 46 -17.28 -26.65 -33.21
N SER A 47 -18.01 -26.37 -34.28
CA SER A 47 -17.92 -25.10 -35.03
C SER A 47 -18.39 -23.89 -34.22
N VAL A 48 -19.48 -24.03 -33.46
CA VAL A 48 -20.00 -22.94 -32.62
C VAL A 48 -19.07 -22.67 -31.43
N ALA A 49 -18.55 -23.72 -30.79
CA ALA A 49 -17.59 -23.58 -29.70
C ALA A 49 -16.27 -22.91 -30.15
N LEU A 50 -15.75 -23.28 -31.32
CA LEU A 50 -14.56 -22.63 -31.90
C LEU A 50 -14.78 -21.14 -32.17
N LYS A 51 -15.94 -20.79 -32.73
CA LYS A 51 -16.30 -19.39 -33.01
C LYS A 51 -16.44 -18.58 -31.72
N ALA A 52 -17.07 -19.13 -30.70
CA ALA A 52 -17.20 -18.49 -29.39
C ALA A 52 -15.83 -18.26 -28.73
N LEU A 53 -14.92 -19.24 -28.82
CA LEU A 53 -13.55 -19.10 -28.33
C LEU A 53 -12.78 -17.99 -29.05
N ARG A 54 -12.91 -17.91 -30.39
CA ARG A 54 -12.26 -16.85 -31.16
C ARG A 54 -12.80 -15.46 -30.82
N ILE A 55 -14.10 -15.34 -30.57
CA ILE A 55 -14.72 -14.08 -30.11
C ILE A 55 -14.18 -13.69 -28.73
N ALA A 56 -14.09 -14.63 -27.79
CA ALA A 56 -13.55 -14.37 -26.45
C ALA A 56 -12.09 -13.91 -26.50
N GLN A 57 -11.25 -14.57 -27.30
CA GLN A 57 -9.85 -14.17 -27.50
C GLN A 57 -9.72 -12.75 -28.09
N LEU A 58 -10.58 -12.40 -29.06
CA LEU A 58 -10.59 -11.07 -29.64
C LEU A 58 -11.07 -10.01 -28.64
N GLN A 59 -12.03 -10.33 -27.78
CA GLN A 59 -12.48 -9.43 -26.71
C GLN A 59 -11.39 -9.21 -25.67
N GLU A 60 -10.69 -10.26 -25.26
CA GLU A 60 -9.56 -10.17 -24.34
C GLU A 60 -8.43 -9.31 -24.93
N TYR A 61 -8.08 -9.53 -26.20
CA TYR A 61 -7.08 -8.70 -26.89
C TYR A 61 -7.49 -7.22 -26.96
N ARG A 62 -8.78 -6.94 -27.23
CA ARG A 62 -9.30 -5.57 -27.24
C ARG A 62 -9.19 -4.90 -25.87
N VAL A 63 -9.59 -5.59 -24.80
CA VAL A 63 -9.49 -5.07 -23.43
C VAL A 63 -8.03 -4.87 -23.03
N LYS A 64 -7.15 -5.82 -23.36
CA LYS A 64 -5.72 -5.71 -23.09
C LYS A 64 -5.10 -4.47 -23.76
N ARG A 65 -5.44 -4.23 -25.03
CA ARG A 65 -4.97 -3.06 -25.78
C ARG A 65 -5.52 -1.74 -25.21
N GLU A 66 -6.77 -1.73 -24.76
CA GLU A 66 -7.38 -0.56 -24.10
C GLU A 66 -6.63 -0.22 -22.80
N VAL A 67 -6.32 -1.23 -21.97
CA VAL A 67 -5.55 -1.03 -20.73
C VAL A 67 -4.13 -0.55 -21.02
N GLU A 68 -3.47 -1.10 -22.05
CA GLU A 68 -2.14 -0.65 -22.48
C GLU A 68 -2.16 0.81 -22.95
N LEU A 69 -3.20 1.21 -23.71
CA LEU A 69 -3.39 2.59 -24.14
C LEU A 69 -3.66 3.54 -22.96
N GLN A 70 -4.52 3.15 -22.02
CA GLN A 70 -4.80 3.94 -20.83
C GLN A 70 -3.55 4.12 -19.95
N ARG A 71 -2.75 3.06 -19.80
CA ARG A 71 -1.46 3.11 -19.09
C ARG A 71 -0.48 4.07 -19.78
N ALA A 72 -0.35 3.97 -21.11
CA ALA A 72 0.53 4.85 -21.88
C ALA A 72 0.09 6.32 -21.82
N LEU A 73 -1.23 6.58 -21.84
CA LEU A 73 -1.78 7.93 -21.71
C LEU A 73 -1.47 8.52 -20.34
N LEU A 74 -1.69 7.76 -19.26
CA LEU A 74 -1.35 8.20 -17.91
C LEU A 74 0.15 8.43 -17.74
N GLU A 75 0.98 7.57 -18.33
CA GLU A 75 2.44 7.73 -18.33
C GLU A 75 2.87 8.99 -19.10
N ALA A 76 2.25 9.27 -20.26
CA ALA A 76 2.50 10.48 -21.02
C ALA A 76 2.07 11.73 -20.25
N GLN A 77 0.90 11.71 -19.61
CA GLN A 77 0.42 12.80 -18.73
C GLN A 77 1.39 13.03 -17.56
N SER A 78 1.87 11.97 -16.93
CA SER A 78 2.87 12.10 -15.86
C SER A 78 4.18 12.71 -16.37
N LYS A 79 4.64 12.34 -17.57
CA LYS A 79 5.86 12.91 -18.17
C LYS A 79 5.68 14.38 -18.53
N THR A 80 4.51 14.78 -19.02
CA THR A 80 4.23 16.19 -19.33
C THR A 80 4.15 17.05 -18.07
N GLU A 81 3.55 16.54 -16.99
CA GLU A 81 3.53 17.26 -15.71
C GLU A 81 4.92 17.38 -15.09
N LEU A 82 5.76 16.34 -15.19
CA LEU A 82 7.16 16.42 -14.74
C LEU A 82 7.97 17.46 -15.53
N ALA A 83 7.83 17.47 -16.86
CA ALA A 83 8.51 18.46 -17.70
C ALA A 83 8.01 19.89 -17.42
N LYS A 84 6.73 20.05 -17.07
CA LYS A 84 6.17 21.35 -16.69
C LYS A 84 6.80 21.86 -15.39
N ILE A 85 6.93 20.99 -14.38
CA ILE A 85 7.60 21.33 -13.11
C ILE A 85 9.08 21.66 -13.35
N GLU A 86 9.76 20.92 -14.24
CA GLU A 86 11.17 21.15 -14.57
C GLU A 86 11.39 22.50 -15.29
N LEU A 87 10.45 22.90 -16.16
CA LEU A 87 10.46 24.24 -16.78
C LEU A 87 10.13 25.35 -15.77
N GLU A 88 9.18 25.13 -14.87
CA GLU A 88 8.87 26.05 -13.77
C GLU A 88 10.08 26.23 -12.81
N ALA A 89 10.91 25.20 -12.65
CA ALA A 89 12.11 25.27 -11.82
C ALA A 89 13.29 26.02 -12.46
N GLU A 90 13.30 26.21 -13.79
CA GLU A 90 14.34 27.00 -14.48
C GLU A 90 13.95 28.48 -14.67
N GLU A 91 12.70 28.86 -14.38
CA GLU A 91 12.25 30.27 -14.42
C GLU A 91 12.53 31.06 -13.12
N ASP A 92 13.02 30.41 -12.05
CA ASP A 92 13.45 31.09 -10.83
C ASP A 92 14.80 31.79 -11.02
N SER A 93 14.70 33.07 -11.39
CA SER A 93 15.78 34.07 -11.31
C SER A 93 16.39 34.10 -9.90
N PRO A 94 17.74 34.11 -9.72
CA PRO A 94 18.37 33.92 -8.41
C PRO A 94 18.27 35.08 -7.40
N ASP A 95 17.36 36.04 -7.58
CA ASP A 95 17.38 37.33 -6.87
C ASP A 95 16.12 37.59 -6.01
N GLU A 96 15.47 36.54 -5.53
CA GLU A 96 14.46 36.65 -4.48
C GLU A 96 15.04 36.10 -3.17
N ALA A 97 15.40 37.03 -2.28
CA ALA A 97 15.76 36.74 -0.91
C ALA A 97 14.68 35.87 -0.27
N TRP A 98 15.06 34.72 0.26
CA TRP A 98 14.18 33.79 0.96
C TRP A 98 13.42 34.50 2.08
N GLU A 99 12.19 34.91 1.82
CA GLU A 99 11.24 35.22 2.88
C GLU A 99 10.74 33.89 3.47
N PRO A 100 10.78 33.72 4.81
CA PRO A 100 10.28 32.52 5.47
C PRO A 100 8.81 32.30 5.12
N VAL A 101 8.52 31.13 4.55
CA VAL A 101 7.16 30.74 4.15
C VAL A 101 6.19 30.86 5.35
N VAL A 102 5.06 31.52 5.09
CA VAL A 102 3.81 31.84 5.82
C VAL A 102 3.23 30.76 6.78
N SER A 103 3.95 29.67 7.03
CA SER A 103 3.56 28.59 7.94
C SER A 103 3.69 28.95 9.43
N THR A 104 4.54 29.91 9.81
CA THR A 104 4.65 30.36 11.21
C THR A 104 3.46 31.21 11.64
N ASP A 105 2.96 32.09 10.78
CA ASP A 105 1.82 32.98 11.08
C ASP A 105 0.55 32.19 11.39
N ARG A 106 0.29 31.10 10.67
CA ARG A 106 -0.89 30.26 10.91
C ARG A 106 -0.79 29.50 12.23
N LEU A 107 0.40 29.04 12.59
CA LEU A 107 0.67 28.42 13.90
C LEU A 107 0.52 29.44 15.02
N ALA A 108 1.11 30.63 14.87
CA ALA A 108 0.99 31.72 15.83
C ALA A 108 -0.48 32.17 16.00
N GLN A 109 -1.23 32.27 14.91
CA GLN A 109 -2.66 32.60 14.92
C GLN A 109 -3.49 31.51 15.61
N TYR A 110 -3.18 30.24 15.37
CA TYR A 110 -3.84 29.12 16.03
C TYR A 110 -3.55 29.13 17.54
N VAL A 111 -2.28 29.30 17.94
CA VAL A 111 -1.88 29.41 19.35
C VAL A 111 -2.61 30.57 20.04
N LYS A 112 -2.67 31.74 19.39
CA LYS A 112 -3.42 32.90 19.88
C LYS A 112 -4.92 32.60 20.04
N SER A 113 -5.51 31.81 19.13
CA SER A 113 -6.92 31.41 19.22
C SER A 113 -7.20 30.46 20.39
N CYS A 114 -6.21 29.64 20.77
CA CYS A 114 -6.33 28.79 21.95
C CYS A 114 -6.26 29.62 23.24
N GLN A 115 -5.71 30.83 23.30
CA GLN A 115 -5.50 31.54 24.57
C GLN A 115 -6.74 32.24 25.15
N LEU A 116 -7.93 32.12 24.53
CA LEU A 116 -9.08 33.01 24.82
C LEU A 116 -10.21 32.49 25.73
N ASP A 117 -10.06 31.37 26.44
CA ASP A 117 -11.08 30.95 27.43
C ASP A 117 -10.44 30.41 28.72
N GLU A 118 -10.26 31.28 29.73
CA GLU A 118 -9.87 30.85 31.08
C GLU A 118 -11.02 30.96 32.08
N ARG A 119 -11.41 29.81 32.65
CA ARG A 119 -11.97 29.73 34.01
C ARG A 119 -11.03 28.89 34.88
N PRO A 120 -10.63 29.34 36.09
CA PRO A 120 -9.64 28.64 36.88
C PRO A 120 -10.21 27.37 37.53
N LEU A 121 -9.56 26.22 37.34
CA LEU A 121 -9.79 25.02 38.16
C LEU A 121 -8.67 24.86 39.19
N ARG A 122 -9.06 24.85 40.46
CA ARG A 122 -8.19 24.61 41.62
C ARG A 122 -7.83 23.11 41.69
N TYR A 123 -6.55 22.79 41.74
CA TYR A 123 -6.07 21.45 42.10
C TYR A 123 -5.66 21.41 43.58
N ALA A 124 -6.19 20.43 44.31
CA ALA A 124 -5.73 20.04 45.64
C ALA A 124 -4.69 18.92 45.50
N GLY A 125 -3.54 19.08 46.17
CA GLY A 125 -2.48 18.09 46.25
C GLY A 125 -2.69 17.05 47.34
N ALA A 126 -2.04 15.89 47.17
CA ALA A 126 -1.71 14.98 48.27
C ALA A 126 -0.46 14.15 47.91
N THR A 127 0.25 13.71 48.95
CA THR A 127 1.70 13.54 49.04
C THR A 127 2.06 12.12 49.51
N ARG A 128 3.10 11.52 48.88
CA ARG A 128 4.13 10.53 49.35
C ARG A 128 3.76 9.17 49.99
N GLN A 129 4.56 8.13 49.64
CA GLN A 129 5.58 7.37 50.45
C GLN A 129 5.91 6.01 49.76
N SER A 130 7.12 5.73 49.23
CA SER A 130 8.43 5.24 49.80
C SER A 130 8.58 3.70 50.02
N SER A 131 9.44 3.05 49.19
CA SER A 131 10.46 1.93 49.35
C SER A 131 10.23 0.72 50.31
N PRO A 132 10.97 -0.45 50.26
CA PRO A 132 12.26 -0.77 49.61
C PRO A 132 12.41 -2.20 48.95
N ALA A 133 13.62 -2.51 48.43
CA ALA A 133 14.10 -3.83 47.91
C ALA A 133 15.10 -4.50 48.93
N PRO A 134 15.91 -5.59 48.68
CA PRO A 134 16.00 -6.64 47.62
C PRO A 134 16.42 -8.12 48.06
N LYS A 135 16.33 -9.10 47.11
CA LYS A 135 17.18 -10.33 46.81
C LYS A 135 17.20 -11.56 47.79
N PRO A 136 17.71 -12.79 47.43
CA PRO A 136 18.53 -13.23 46.27
C PRO A 136 18.24 -14.63 45.62
N ALA A 137 19.06 -14.94 44.59
CA ALA A 137 19.65 -16.23 44.19
C ALA A 137 18.82 -17.30 43.43
N VAL A 138 19.12 -17.48 42.14
CA VAL A 138 19.06 -18.81 41.49
C VAL A 138 20.29 -19.01 40.59
N SER A 139 20.88 -20.19 40.76
CA SER A 139 22.08 -20.76 40.17
C SER A 139 21.99 -20.99 38.65
N ILE A 140 23.09 -20.74 37.96
CA ILE A 140 23.28 -21.02 36.52
C ILE A 140 23.85 -22.45 36.38
N THR A 141 23.17 -23.29 35.60
CA THR A 141 23.77 -24.47 34.95
C THR A 141 23.44 -24.42 33.46
N PRO A 142 24.40 -24.68 32.56
CA PRO A 142 24.15 -24.64 31.12
C PRO A 142 23.55 -25.98 30.69
N VAL A 143 22.22 -26.03 30.60
CA VAL A 143 21.55 -27.02 29.77
C VAL A 143 21.59 -26.48 28.35
N THR A 144 22.22 -27.20 27.44
CA THR A 144 22.08 -26.99 26.00
C THR A 144 20.64 -27.32 25.60
N ALA A 145 19.73 -26.40 25.92
CA ALA A 145 18.45 -26.30 25.30
C ALA A 145 18.70 -25.69 23.93
N THR A 146 18.42 -26.43 22.86
CA THR A 146 17.97 -25.78 21.63
C THR A 146 16.76 -24.95 22.04
N VAL A 147 16.97 -23.66 22.24
CA VAL A 147 15.92 -22.70 22.56
C VAL A 147 15.04 -22.65 21.33
N GLU A 148 14.02 -23.52 21.28
CA GLU A 148 12.93 -23.35 20.35
C GLU A 148 12.27 -22.04 20.74
N LEU A 149 12.52 -20.99 19.94
CA LEU A 149 11.84 -19.73 20.11
C LEU A 149 10.34 -20.00 20.10
N PRO A 150 9.54 -19.30 20.94
CA PRO A 150 8.10 -19.41 20.91
C PRO A 150 7.61 -19.30 19.47
N LYS A 151 6.75 -20.22 19.05
CA LYS A 151 6.18 -20.21 17.72
C LYS A 151 5.49 -18.87 17.52
N VAL A 152 6.07 -18.01 16.66
CA VAL A 152 5.45 -16.72 16.37
C VAL A 152 4.30 -16.97 15.41
N GLU A 153 3.09 -16.64 15.86
CA GLU A 153 1.90 -16.71 15.03
C GLU A 153 1.73 -15.40 14.26
N LEU A 154 1.52 -15.54 12.96
CA LEU A 154 1.20 -14.42 12.10
C LEU A 154 -0.22 -13.90 12.40
N SER A 155 -0.37 -12.59 12.49
CA SER A 155 -1.68 -11.97 12.72
C SER A 155 -2.57 -12.12 11.49
N TYR A 156 -3.85 -12.44 11.68
CA TYR A 156 -4.85 -12.43 10.61
C TYR A 156 -5.09 -11.01 10.07
N PHE A 157 -5.48 -10.94 8.80
CA PHE A 157 -5.81 -9.69 8.11
C PHE A 157 -7.28 -9.67 7.67
N ASP A 158 -8.03 -8.71 8.19
CA ASP A 158 -9.47 -8.54 8.00
C ASP A 158 -9.83 -7.63 6.82
N GLY A 159 -8.85 -6.95 6.22
CA GLY A 159 -9.05 -5.92 5.20
C GLY A 159 -8.86 -4.49 5.71
N ASN A 160 -8.53 -4.27 6.98
CA ASN A 160 -8.29 -2.92 7.49
C ASN A 160 -7.01 -2.31 6.87
N PRO A 161 -7.09 -1.20 6.11
CA PRO A 161 -5.91 -0.61 5.47
C PRO A 161 -4.78 -0.24 6.44
N SER A 162 -5.10 0.17 7.67
CA SER A 162 -4.09 0.49 8.70
C SER A 162 -3.22 -0.72 9.09
N HIS A 163 -3.69 -1.94 8.85
CA HIS A 163 -2.98 -3.17 9.18
C HIS A 163 -2.29 -3.82 7.97
N TYR A 164 -2.60 -3.37 6.75
CA TYR A 164 -2.13 -3.99 5.51
C TYR A 164 -0.61 -4.16 5.47
N TRP A 165 0.17 -3.09 5.62
CA TRP A 165 1.63 -3.15 5.50
C TRP A 165 2.28 -4.03 6.56
N ARG A 166 1.77 -3.97 7.80
CA ARG A 166 2.26 -4.82 8.88
C ARG A 166 2.00 -6.29 8.57
N PHE A 167 0.79 -6.61 8.11
CA PHE A 167 0.43 -7.97 7.70
C PHE A 167 1.29 -8.45 6.53
N THR A 168 1.39 -7.67 5.46
CA THR A 168 2.19 -7.98 4.27
C THR A 168 3.64 -8.27 4.64
N ARG A 169 4.24 -7.43 5.50
CA ARG A 169 5.62 -7.63 5.94
C ARG A 169 5.80 -8.87 6.81
N GLN A 170 4.85 -9.14 7.70
CA GLN A 170 4.86 -10.38 8.49
C GLN A 170 4.72 -11.59 7.56
N PHE A 171 3.83 -11.55 6.57
CA PHE A 171 3.59 -12.65 5.65
C PHE A 171 4.82 -12.99 4.82
N GLU A 172 5.50 -11.97 4.30
CA GLU A 172 6.76 -12.12 3.59
C GLU A 172 7.82 -12.83 4.44
N ILE A 173 7.98 -12.39 5.70
CA ILE A 173 8.99 -12.93 6.61
C ILE A 173 8.65 -14.36 7.06
N TYR A 174 7.38 -14.64 7.40
CA TYR A 174 7.00 -15.91 8.01
C TYR A 174 6.70 -17.02 7.00
N ILE A 175 6.12 -16.66 5.85
CA ILE A 175 5.61 -17.62 4.87
C ILE A 175 6.42 -17.56 3.58
N GLU A 176 6.51 -16.39 2.92
CA GLU A 176 7.16 -16.31 1.60
C GLU A 176 8.64 -16.69 1.64
N SER A 177 9.34 -16.37 2.74
CA SER A 177 10.75 -16.73 2.92
C SER A 177 10.99 -18.24 3.06
N LYS A 178 9.97 -19.03 3.43
CA LYS A 178 10.09 -20.47 3.74
C LYS A 178 9.40 -21.37 2.73
N VAL A 179 8.30 -20.92 2.16
CA VAL A 179 7.49 -21.69 1.21
C VAL A 179 7.87 -21.23 -0.19
N GLN A 180 8.36 -22.13 -1.04
CA GLN A 180 8.73 -21.79 -2.43
C GLN A 180 7.55 -21.94 -3.40
N ASP A 181 6.67 -22.91 -3.14
CA ASP A 181 5.52 -23.20 -4.00
C ASP A 181 4.47 -22.08 -3.95
N ALA A 182 4.10 -21.57 -5.12
CA ALA A 182 3.16 -20.46 -5.24
C ALA A 182 1.73 -20.86 -4.83
N GLY A 183 1.32 -22.11 -5.11
CA GLY A 183 0.02 -22.63 -4.69
C GLY A 183 -0.11 -22.68 -3.17
N GLN A 184 0.89 -23.21 -2.47
CA GLN A 184 0.95 -23.22 -1.01
C GLN A 184 0.97 -21.81 -0.42
N ARG A 185 1.75 -20.88 -1.00
CA ARG A 185 1.74 -19.47 -0.58
C ARG A 185 0.34 -18.85 -0.70
N LEU A 186 -0.40 -19.16 -1.77
CA LEU A 186 -1.77 -18.70 -1.93
C LEU A 186 -2.70 -19.28 -0.85
N LEU A 187 -2.63 -20.59 -0.58
CA LEU A 187 -3.46 -21.22 0.43
C LEU A 187 -3.18 -20.62 1.82
N TYR A 188 -1.92 -20.37 2.17
CA TYR A 188 -1.57 -19.66 3.40
C TYR A 188 -2.08 -18.22 3.40
N LEU A 189 -1.98 -17.50 2.27
CA LEU A 189 -2.47 -16.13 2.17
C LEU A 189 -3.99 -16.07 2.42
N ILE A 190 -4.76 -16.97 1.80
CA ILE A 190 -6.21 -17.10 2.01
C ILE A 190 -6.50 -17.49 3.46
N HIS A 191 -5.74 -18.42 4.06
CA HIS A 191 -5.92 -18.85 5.44
C HIS A 191 -5.75 -17.70 6.45
N TYR A 192 -4.74 -16.85 6.24
CA TYR A 192 -4.47 -15.71 7.11
C TYR A 192 -5.30 -14.46 6.79
N CYS A 193 -6.07 -14.47 5.70
CA CYS A 193 -7.07 -13.44 5.45
C CYS A 193 -8.42 -13.81 6.08
N GLN A 194 -9.17 -12.80 6.52
CA GLN A 194 -10.51 -12.90 7.08
C GLN A 194 -11.39 -11.79 6.53
N GLY A 195 -12.71 -11.89 6.72
CA GLY A 195 -13.66 -10.86 6.30
C GLY A 195 -13.51 -10.46 4.83
N ASP A 196 -13.51 -9.16 4.58
CA ASP A 196 -13.44 -8.58 3.24
C ASP A 196 -12.14 -8.95 2.51
N ALA A 197 -11.03 -9.05 3.24
CA ALA A 197 -9.76 -9.47 2.65
C ALA A 197 -9.82 -10.89 2.10
N LYS A 198 -10.46 -11.82 2.82
CA LYS A 198 -10.60 -13.21 2.36
C LYS A 198 -11.55 -13.31 1.17
N ALA A 199 -12.72 -12.69 1.28
CA ALA A 199 -13.71 -12.67 0.21
C ALA A 199 -13.14 -12.11 -1.11
N ALA A 200 -12.22 -11.14 -1.01
CA ALA A 200 -11.58 -10.56 -2.19
C ALA A 200 -10.65 -11.52 -2.95
N ILE A 201 -10.07 -12.53 -2.29
CA ILE A 201 -9.01 -13.36 -2.88
C ILE A 201 -9.30 -14.85 -2.88
N GLU A 202 -10.34 -15.33 -2.20
CA GLU A 202 -10.60 -16.77 -2.04
C GLU A 202 -10.77 -17.49 -3.38
N GLU A 203 -11.44 -16.87 -4.34
CA GLU A 203 -11.64 -17.41 -5.70
C GLU A 203 -10.36 -17.46 -6.54
N CYS A 204 -9.26 -16.83 -6.09
CA CYS A 204 -7.97 -16.96 -6.77
C CYS A 204 -7.47 -18.40 -6.79
N VAL A 205 -7.95 -19.28 -5.90
CA VAL A 205 -7.62 -20.72 -5.90
C VAL A 205 -8.01 -21.43 -7.19
N MET A 206 -8.94 -20.88 -7.97
CA MET A 206 -9.39 -21.44 -9.25
C MET A 206 -8.46 -21.08 -10.42
N LEU A 207 -7.51 -20.16 -10.22
CA LEU A 207 -6.54 -19.75 -11.22
C LEU A 207 -5.35 -20.72 -11.28
N PRO A 208 -4.60 -20.76 -12.40
CA PRO A 208 -3.35 -21.52 -12.48
C PRO A 208 -2.37 -21.10 -11.38
N PRO A 209 -1.69 -22.04 -10.68
CA PRO A 209 -0.80 -21.75 -9.55
C PRO A 209 0.28 -20.70 -9.85
N GLU A 210 0.73 -20.62 -11.10
CA GLU A 210 1.77 -19.72 -11.58
C GLU A 210 1.36 -18.23 -11.51
N VAL A 211 0.06 -17.95 -11.57
CA VAL A 211 -0.50 -16.58 -11.56
C VAL A 211 -1.42 -16.30 -10.37
N ALA A 212 -1.93 -17.33 -9.72
CA ALA A 212 -2.96 -17.21 -8.69
C ALA A 212 -2.47 -16.40 -7.47
N TYR A 213 -1.26 -16.68 -7.01
CA TYR A 213 -0.67 -15.99 -5.85
C TYR A 213 -0.37 -14.52 -6.11
N SER A 214 0.26 -14.22 -7.26
CA SER A 214 0.57 -12.84 -7.64
C SER A 214 -0.71 -12.02 -7.85
N ARG A 215 -1.75 -12.63 -8.42
CA ARG A 215 -3.07 -12.01 -8.57
C ARG A 215 -3.73 -11.70 -7.22
N ALA A 216 -3.70 -12.64 -6.27
CA ALA A 216 -4.23 -12.41 -4.92
C ALA A 216 -3.50 -11.26 -4.20
N ARG A 217 -2.15 -11.21 -4.28
CA ARG A 217 -1.35 -10.10 -3.74
C ARG A 217 -1.71 -8.76 -4.37
N GLU A 218 -1.92 -8.75 -5.68
CA GLU A 218 -2.33 -7.55 -6.41
C GLU A 218 -3.69 -7.05 -5.96
N ILE A 219 -4.68 -7.93 -5.83
CA ILE A 219 -6.04 -7.59 -5.36
C ILE A 219 -5.97 -6.98 -3.96
N LEU A 220 -5.28 -7.62 -3.01
CA LEU A 220 -5.15 -7.08 -1.64
C LEU A 220 -4.48 -5.70 -1.64
N ARG A 221 -3.43 -5.51 -2.45
CA ARG A 221 -2.75 -4.21 -2.58
C ARG A 221 -3.69 -3.14 -3.13
N ASN A 222 -4.43 -3.47 -4.19
CA ASN A 222 -5.29 -2.50 -4.88
C ASN A 222 -6.49 -2.10 -4.02
N LEU A 223 -7.04 -3.02 -3.22
CA LEU A 223 -8.20 -2.74 -2.36
C LEU A 223 -7.82 -2.10 -1.02
N PHE A 224 -6.76 -2.58 -0.37
CA PHE A 224 -6.46 -2.23 1.02
C PHE A 224 -5.07 -1.63 1.23
N GLY A 225 -4.17 -1.81 0.28
CA GLY A 225 -2.75 -1.47 0.40
C GLY A 225 -2.29 -0.23 -0.34
N GLN A 226 -3.19 0.49 -1.00
CA GLN A 226 -2.82 1.71 -1.71
C GLN A 226 -2.26 2.74 -0.70
N PRO A 227 -1.06 3.31 -0.94
CA PRO A 227 -0.39 4.16 0.04
C PRO A 227 -1.25 5.30 0.60
N HIS A 228 -1.99 6.00 -0.26
CA HIS A 228 -2.88 7.09 0.16
C HIS A 228 -4.08 6.61 1.00
N ILE A 229 -4.62 5.41 0.71
CA ILE A 229 -5.71 4.81 1.51
C ILE A 229 -5.19 4.45 2.90
N VAL A 230 -4.03 3.80 2.97
CA VAL A 230 -3.43 3.41 4.25
C VAL A 230 -3.03 4.64 5.07
N ALA A 231 -2.39 5.63 4.44
CA ALA A 231 -2.00 6.88 5.09
C ALA A 231 -3.21 7.60 5.69
N ARG A 232 -4.28 7.77 4.90
CA ARG A 232 -5.53 8.36 5.39
C ARG A 232 -6.11 7.59 6.57
N CYS A 233 -6.18 6.25 6.49
CA CYS A 233 -6.74 5.42 7.55
C CYS A 233 -5.93 5.51 8.86
N LEU A 234 -4.59 5.53 8.77
CA LEU A 234 -3.71 5.72 9.91
C LEU A 234 -3.90 7.09 10.57
N LEU A 235 -3.96 8.15 9.76
CA LEU A 235 -4.18 9.52 10.24
C LEU A 235 -5.57 9.69 10.87
N GLU A 236 -6.62 9.15 10.26
CA GLU A 236 -7.97 9.16 10.82
C GLU A 236 -8.04 8.41 12.16
N SER A 237 -7.38 7.24 12.24
CA SER A 237 -7.23 6.50 13.49
C SER A 237 -6.51 7.34 14.55
N LEU A 238 -5.45 8.05 14.17
CA LEU A 238 -4.70 8.94 15.05
C LEU A 238 -5.55 10.13 15.52
N PHE A 239 -6.27 10.81 14.64
CA PHE A 239 -7.14 11.93 15.01
C PHE A 239 -8.26 11.49 15.96
N ARG A 240 -8.87 10.33 15.70
CA ARG A 240 -9.87 9.75 16.60
C ARG A 240 -9.29 9.44 17.97
N PHE A 241 -8.07 8.91 18.01
CA PHE A 241 -7.37 8.62 19.26
C PHE A 241 -6.99 9.90 20.02
N ALA A 242 -6.54 10.95 19.32
CA ALA A 242 -6.25 12.27 19.89
C ALA A 242 -7.49 12.87 20.58
N ARG A 243 -8.68 12.73 19.98
CA ARG A 243 -9.97 13.17 20.58
C ARG A 243 -10.33 12.47 21.87
N GLN A 244 -9.85 11.24 22.04
CA GLN A 244 -10.11 10.41 23.22
C GLN A 244 -8.99 10.54 24.25
N THR A 245 -7.93 11.28 23.95
CA THR A 245 -6.76 11.45 24.84
C THR A 245 -7.13 12.32 26.03
N THR A 246 -6.73 11.92 27.23
CA THR A 246 -6.97 12.67 28.47
C THR A 246 -5.67 13.29 28.98
N GLU A 247 -5.76 14.16 29.99
CA GLU A 247 -4.57 14.73 30.64
C GLU A 247 -3.76 13.73 31.48
N ALA A 248 -4.26 12.49 31.63
CA ALA A 248 -3.53 11.45 32.34
C ALA A 248 -2.24 11.08 31.60
N ALA A 249 -1.13 10.97 32.33
CA ALA A 249 0.18 10.65 31.78
C ALA A 249 0.18 9.38 30.90
N LYS A 250 -0.57 8.35 31.31
CA LYS A 250 -0.73 7.11 30.53
C LYS A 250 -1.40 7.36 29.16
N SER A 251 -2.46 8.16 29.14
CA SER A 251 -3.20 8.48 27.92
C SER A 251 -2.35 9.29 26.93
N LEU A 252 -1.55 10.23 27.44
CA LEU A 252 -0.60 10.99 26.63
C LEU A 252 0.52 10.08 26.09
N SER A 253 1.05 9.18 26.90
CA SER A 253 2.04 8.18 26.49
C SER A 253 1.51 7.29 25.36
N ASP A 254 0.26 6.82 25.48
CA ASP A 254 -0.38 6.00 24.45
C ASP A 254 -0.59 6.78 23.14
N LEU A 255 -0.91 8.08 23.22
CA LEU A 255 -0.98 8.95 22.04
C LEU A 255 0.39 9.07 21.36
N CYS A 256 1.46 9.30 22.11
CA CYS A 256 2.82 9.35 21.56
C CYS A 256 3.23 8.03 20.89
N ILE A 257 2.92 6.88 21.51
CA ILE A 257 3.16 5.56 20.92
C ILE A 257 2.39 5.42 19.61
N LYS A 258 1.12 5.85 19.58
CA LYS A 258 0.28 5.80 18.38
C LYS A 258 0.83 6.72 17.27
N MET A 259 1.25 7.93 17.60
CA MET A 259 1.89 8.87 16.65
C MET A 259 3.16 8.26 16.06
N ARG A 260 4.05 7.72 16.91
CA ARG A 260 5.28 7.07 16.46
C ARG A 260 5.02 5.84 15.58
N SER A 261 3.98 5.07 15.92
CA SER A 261 3.57 3.93 15.10
C SER A 261 3.08 4.36 13.71
N CYS A 262 2.34 5.48 13.63
CA CYS A 262 1.91 6.04 12.35
C CYS A 262 3.11 6.53 11.53
N GLU A 263 4.07 7.21 12.17
CA GLU A 263 5.32 7.66 11.53
C GLU A 263 6.13 6.51 10.93
N ILE A 264 6.32 5.42 11.68
CA ILE A 264 7.00 4.22 11.18
C ILE A 264 6.30 3.69 9.92
N ALA A 265 4.98 3.53 9.98
CA ALA A 265 4.20 3.01 8.84
C ALA A 265 4.28 3.94 7.61
N LEU A 266 4.10 5.24 7.80
CA LEU A 266 4.16 6.24 6.73
C LEU A 266 5.56 6.35 6.11
N THR A 267 6.61 6.15 6.92
CA THR A 267 8.01 6.10 6.45
C THR A 267 8.28 4.93 5.53
N GLN A 268 7.79 3.74 5.89
CA GLN A 268 7.95 2.56 5.04
C GLN A 268 7.25 2.73 3.67
N MET A 269 6.20 3.56 3.60
CA MET A 269 5.47 3.85 2.37
C MET A 269 6.04 5.03 1.56
N ARG A 270 7.09 5.71 2.04
CA ARG A 270 7.59 6.99 1.50
C ARG A 270 6.54 8.12 1.48
N TYR A 271 5.64 8.12 2.46
CA TYR A 271 4.59 9.13 2.66
C TYR A 271 4.88 10.07 3.85
N VAL A 272 6.15 10.21 4.25
CA VAL A 272 6.55 10.96 5.46
C VAL A 272 6.24 12.45 5.35
N SER A 273 6.39 13.02 4.16
CA SER A 273 6.12 14.44 3.88
C SER A 273 4.69 14.84 4.25
N ASP A 274 3.72 13.93 4.08
CA ASP A 274 2.33 14.18 4.43
C ASP A 274 2.12 14.23 5.94
N LEU A 275 2.85 13.41 6.71
CA LEU A 275 2.75 13.40 8.18
C LEU A 275 3.33 14.68 8.79
N HIS A 276 4.47 15.14 8.27
CA HIS A 276 5.12 16.37 8.74
C HIS A 276 4.51 17.64 8.13
N SER A 277 3.48 17.49 7.28
CA SER A 277 2.76 18.65 6.79
C SER A 277 2.16 19.42 7.97
N PHE A 278 2.27 20.75 7.87
CA PHE A 278 1.67 21.67 8.81
C PHE A 278 0.18 21.33 9.08
N ALA A 279 -0.55 20.99 8.00
CA ALA A 279 -1.96 20.65 8.06
C ALA A 279 -2.25 19.43 8.95
N VAL A 280 -1.37 18.41 8.94
CA VAL A 280 -1.54 17.23 9.79
C VAL A 280 -1.23 17.57 11.25
N VAL A 281 -0.15 18.29 11.52
CA VAL A 281 0.19 18.73 12.89
C VAL A 281 -0.93 19.60 13.48
N GLU A 282 -1.39 20.61 12.74
CA GLU A 282 -2.51 21.46 13.13
C GLU A 282 -3.75 20.62 13.44
N ARG A 283 -4.07 19.64 12.58
CA ARG A 283 -5.24 18.77 12.76
C ARG A 283 -5.12 17.82 13.96
N ILE A 284 -3.91 17.34 14.28
CA ILE A 284 -3.66 16.56 15.51
C ILE A 284 -3.96 17.44 16.72
N VAL A 285 -3.39 18.65 16.78
CA VAL A 285 -3.59 19.57 17.92
C VAL A 285 -5.06 19.93 18.07
N ARG A 286 -5.75 20.28 16.98
CA ARG A 286 -7.20 20.56 16.98
C ARG A 286 -8.06 19.37 17.41
N SER A 287 -7.53 18.15 17.29
CA SER A 287 -8.22 16.94 17.72
C SER A 287 -8.04 16.64 19.21
N LEU A 288 -7.09 17.27 19.90
CA LEU A 288 -6.93 17.11 21.35
C LEU A 288 -8.06 17.82 22.13
N PRO A 289 -8.38 17.41 23.36
CA PRO A 289 -9.25 18.21 24.23
C PRO A 289 -8.66 19.58 24.57
N SER A 290 -9.54 20.57 24.80
CA SER A 290 -9.16 21.98 25.06
C SER A 290 -8.00 22.15 26.05
N PRO A 291 -7.99 21.50 27.23
CA PRO A 291 -6.90 21.67 28.19
C PRO A 291 -5.52 21.31 27.63
N LEU A 292 -5.45 20.27 26.78
CA LEU A 292 -4.22 19.85 26.12
C LEU A 292 -3.84 20.77 24.96
N GLN A 293 -4.81 21.38 24.28
CA GLN A 293 -4.53 22.39 23.25
C GLN A 293 -3.87 23.63 23.87
N HIS A 294 -4.39 24.13 25.00
CA HIS A 294 -3.79 25.26 25.71
C HIS A 294 -2.36 24.96 26.16
N LYS A 295 -2.14 23.79 26.79
CA LYS A 295 -0.80 23.37 27.22
C LYS A 295 0.17 23.22 26.06
N TRP A 296 -0.31 22.68 24.94
CA TRP A 296 0.49 22.56 23.72
C TRP A 296 0.88 23.95 23.20
N ALA A 297 -0.06 24.89 23.16
CA ALA A 297 0.17 26.26 22.71
C ALA A 297 1.17 27.01 23.60
N GLU A 298 1.06 26.88 24.92
CA GLU A 298 2.00 27.47 25.89
C GLU A 298 3.44 26.95 25.67
N VAL A 299 3.60 25.66 25.40
CA VAL A 299 4.91 25.07 25.12
C VAL A 299 5.43 25.48 23.74
N ALA A 300 4.57 25.54 22.73
CA ALA A 300 4.94 25.97 21.39
C ALA A 300 5.43 27.44 21.38
N ASP A 301 4.74 28.33 22.09
CA ASP A 301 5.17 29.72 22.25
C ASP A 301 6.53 29.85 22.93
N LYS A 302 6.76 29.09 24.01
CA LYS A 302 8.06 29.07 24.69
C LYS A 302 9.19 28.65 23.74
N ILE A 303 8.95 27.64 22.91
CA ILE A 303 9.92 27.18 21.92
C ILE A 303 10.18 28.28 20.88
N SER A 304 9.13 28.90 20.34
CA SER A 304 9.24 29.98 19.34
C SER A 304 9.94 31.23 19.86
N MET A 305 9.89 31.50 21.17
CA MET A 305 10.58 32.63 21.81
C MET A 305 12.03 32.32 22.19
N SER A 306 12.44 31.05 22.11
CA SER A 306 13.77 30.56 22.55
C SER A 306 14.70 30.12 21.42
N GLY A 307 14.19 30.03 20.19
CA GLY A 307 14.95 29.73 18.97
C GLY A 307 15.19 30.97 18.14
#